data_AF-A0A162QFP1-F1
#
_entry.id   AF-A0A162QFP1-F1
#
_cell.length_a   1.000
_cell.length_b   1.000
_cell.length_c   1.000
_cell.angle_alpha   90.00
_cell.angle_beta   90.00
_cell.angle_gamma   90.00
#
_symmetry.space_group_name_H-M   'P 1'
#
loop_
_entity.id
_entity.type
_entity.pdbx_description
1 polymer ?
#
loop_
_entity_poly.entity_id
_entity_poly.type
_entity_poly.pdbx_seq_one_letter_code
_entity_poly.pdbx_strand_id
1 'polypeptide(L)'
;MIFKNIPENFFAPLSSKNKNTYWDCIYILYTIMSSQLSFGVERELVIDQLQDYFESSVVDITEDDVTVSGSRDKATLFIRKLIDYGWINSETTNSYVQLIHFNDYADEIKKAFKKAGKEVEPRIICELLRVTDDKWKNAIEGYLNTQRFYLLVEPEDFNLALNVYENIRKNRGLHSAGLINTGRLEKYDNWEENTLASIVTSQSIWAKRFVNMILGKVTLCEKVEELKQYNCSITPGCMLYQNHVARAIDPKVYNTPYIGEDAYKIQLEQAVKEKEILEQQRNEILERLKYLEAYREVLNKDNETNIKYKLDTLPKLKASEEQLKNLKREKLELEKNNNFLQKKMVIEGIKKEIANLEGKKEELIKKNGFNENEIRNQDKAKEFKKSQLEMQKEDLVNIQQSLGELLSSAEKEYVSLVEVKNLTKLKEDYEGTKKRAETSRSNFEGTLREKQYKYKSEHDFGAEAAFKGAKLFIEELDKLKNSELLTYEEKVYAARKGAELEFKEQFLSKLQENIKKAQGEFKHLNKALKDIKFGSESYEFKYTESKRFGKYYKMIMDDFNIVEGFSLLSGQFNDIHKEVSVSKKASEEMI
;
A
#
# COMPACT_ATOMS: atom_id res chain seq x y z
N MET A 1 -25.21 14.99 -14.27
CA MET A 1 -24.08 15.73 -14.89
C MET A 1 -22.77 15.16 -14.37
N ILE A 2 -22.35 14.00 -14.89
CA ILE A 2 -21.13 13.27 -14.46
C ILE A 2 -19.86 14.10 -14.75
N PHE A 3 -19.83 14.81 -15.87
CA PHE A 3 -18.69 15.63 -16.31
C PHE A 3 -18.48 16.95 -15.55
N LYS A 4 -19.36 17.33 -14.61
CA LYS A 4 -19.18 18.56 -13.81
C LYS A 4 -18.28 18.38 -12.58
N ASN A 5 -18.08 17.14 -12.13
CA ASN A 5 -17.44 16.83 -10.84
C ASN A 5 -16.24 15.87 -10.95
N ILE A 6 -15.88 15.54 -12.18
CA ILE A 6 -14.63 14.88 -12.53
C ILE A 6 -13.62 16.02 -12.76
N PRO A 7 -12.36 15.93 -12.28
CA PRO A 7 -11.32 16.88 -12.68
C PRO A 7 -11.37 17.06 -14.20
N GLU A 8 -11.32 18.30 -14.71
CA GLU A 8 -11.53 18.56 -16.16
C GLU A 8 -10.63 17.67 -17.05
N ASN A 9 -9.48 17.24 -16.51
CA ASN A 9 -8.48 16.42 -17.19
C ASN A 9 -8.45 14.94 -16.74
N PHE A 10 -9.44 14.42 -16.02
CA PHE A 10 -9.40 13.04 -15.48
C PHE A 10 -9.31 11.96 -16.56
N PHE A 11 -10.00 12.15 -17.69
CA PHE A 11 -9.91 11.22 -18.82
C PHE A 11 -8.71 11.52 -19.73
N ALA A 12 -7.95 12.59 -19.47
CA ALA A 12 -6.81 12.98 -20.28
C ALA A 12 -5.77 11.86 -20.46
N PRO A 13 -5.43 11.03 -19.44
CA PRO A 13 -4.57 9.86 -19.63
C PRO A 13 -5.04 8.95 -20.74
N LEU A 14 -6.34 8.62 -20.74
CA LEU A 14 -6.95 7.64 -21.65
C LEU A 14 -7.22 8.21 -23.05
N SER A 15 -7.22 9.53 -23.20
CA SER A 15 -7.34 10.23 -24.49
C SER A 15 -6.01 10.82 -24.99
N SER A 16 -4.91 10.67 -24.25
CA SER A 16 -3.59 11.21 -24.61
C SER A 16 -2.91 10.41 -25.73
N LYS A 17 -1.83 10.97 -26.29
CA LYS A 17 -0.92 10.25 -27.20
C LYS A 17 -0.28 9.03 -26.53
N ASN A 18 -0.10 9.08 -25.21
CA ASN A 18 0.55 8.04 -24.39
C ASN A 18 -0.48 7.16 -23.64
N LYS A 19 -1.71 7.07 -24.13
CA LYS A 19 -2.83 6.36 -23.47
C LYS A 19 -2.55 4.91 -23.08
N ASN A 20 -1.81 4.16 -23.91
CA ASN A 20 -1.46 2.78 -23.60
C ASN A 20 -0.46 2.75 -22.43
N THR A 21 0.53 3.63 -22.47
CA THR A 21 1.51 3.79 -21.39
C THR A 21 0.87 4.19 -20.06
N TYR A 22 -0.08 5.13 -20.08
CA TYR A 22 -0.84 5.50 -18.88
C TYR A 22 -1.67 4.33 -18.36
N TRP A 23 -2.33 3.58 -19.26
CA TRP A 23 -3.09 2.40 -18.87
C TRP A 23 -2.22 1.33 -18.23
N ASP A 24 -1.05 1.05 -18.80
CA ASP A 24 -0.09 0.08 -18.26
C ASP A 24 0.43 0.54 -16.89
N CYS A 25 0.75 1.83 -16.73
CA CYS A 25 1.13 2.39 -15.43
C CYS A 25 0.01 2.25 -14.39
N ILE A 26 -1.24 2.58 -14.75
CA ILE A 26 -2.41 2.42 -13.87
C ILE A 26 -2.61 0.95 -13.49
N TYR A 27 -2.40 0.03 -14.43
CA TYR A 27 -2.54 -1.41 -14.18
C TYR A 27 -1.43 -1.95 -13.27
N ILE A 28 -0.18 -1.52 -13.46
CA ILE A 28 0.95 -1.86 -12.58
C ILE A 28 0.69 -1.34 -11.16
N LEU A 29 0.31 -0.06 -11.04
CA LEU A 29 -0.11 0.54 -9.78
C LEU A 29 -1.22 -0.29 -9.14
N TYR A 30 -2.28 -0.61 -9.89
CA TYR A 30 -3.39 -1.43 -9.39
C TYR A 30 -2.92 -2.79 -8.89
N THR A 31 -1.99 -3.44 -9.59
CA THR A 31 -1.47 -4.76 -9.22
C THR A 31 -0.67 -4.70 -7.91
N ILE A 32 0.22 -3.72 -7.77
CA ILE A 32 1.03 -3.55 -6.56
C ILE A 32 0.14 -3.18 -5.37
N MET A 33 -0.82 -2.28 -5.60
CA MET A 33 -1.69 -1.75 -4.55
C MET A 33 -2.87 -2.66 -4.20
N SER A 34 -3.22 -3.61 -5.07
CA SER A 34 -4.18 -4.68 -4.73
C SER A 34 -3.52 -5.82 -3.94
N SER A 35 -2.20 -5.97 -4.04
CA SER A 35 -1.41 -6.92 -3.25
C SER A 35 -1.09 -6.43 -1.83
N GLN A 36 -1.19 -5.12 -1.57
CA GLN A 36 -0.95 -4.50 -0.27
C GLN A 36 -2.23 -3.78 0.20
N LEU A 37 -2.89 -4.31 1.23
CA LEU A 37 -4.12 -3.76 1.83
C LEU A 37 -4.06 -2.23 2.05
N SER A 38 -5.18 -1.55 1.77
CA SER A 38 -5.74 -0.20 2.16
C SER A 38 -4.90 0.91 2.84
N PHE A 39 -3.59 0.79 2.97
CA PHE A 39 -2.71 1.75 3.66
C PHE A 39 -1.84 2.55 2.69
N GLY A 40 -1.92 2.27 1.40
CA GLY A 40 -1.06 2.86 0.38
C GLY A 40 0.32 2.20 0.34
N VAL A 41 1.00 2.39 -0.79
CA VAL A 41 2.30 1.81 -1.12
C VAL A 41 3.34 2.92 -1.10
N GLU A 42 4.53 2.67 -0.55
CA GLU A 42 5.61 3.65 -0.56
C GLU A 42 5.90 4.16 -1.97
N ARG A 43 6.00 5.48 -2.12
CA ARG A 43 6.24 6.16 -3.39
C ARG A 43 7.50 5.64 -4.08
N GLU A 44 8.53 5.31 -3.32
CA GLU A 44 9.77 4.74 -3.85
C GLU A 44 9.54 3.36 -4.47
N LEU A 45 8.80 2.47 -3.81
CA LEU A 45 8.44 1.16 -4.38
C LEU A 45 7.61 1.31 -5.66
N VAL A 46 6.69 2.28 -5.70
CA VAL A 46 5.92 2.60 -6.89
C VAL A 46 6.80 3.12 -8.03
N ILE A 47 7.79 3.97 -7.71
CA ILE A 47 8.76 4.47 -8.70
C ILE A 47 9.58 3.33 -9.26
N ASP A 48 10.09 2.43 -8.41
CA ASP A 48 10.93 1.32 -8.83
C ASP A 48 10.17 0.38 -9.78
N GLN A 49 8.92 0.05 -9.47
CA GLN A 49 8.10 -0.82 -10.33
C GLN A 49 7.74 -0.18 -11.68
N LEU A 50 7.41 1.11 -11.69
CA LEU A 50 7.17 1.84 -12.94
C LEU A 50 8.49 2.05 -13.71
N GLN A 51 9.61 2.20 -13.03
CA GLN A 51 10.93 2.28 -13.64
C GLN A 51 11.25 0.97 -14.37
N ASP A 52 11.04 -0.19 -13.75
CA ASP A 52 11.23 -1.51 -14.39
C ASP A 52 10.42 -1.62 -15.69
N TYR A 53 9.16 -1.15 -15.67
CA TYR A 53 8.32 -1.07 -16.86
C TYR A 53 8.94 -0.17 -17.94
N PHE A 54 9.43 1.02 -17.58
CA PHE A 54 10.04 1.95 -18.54
C PHE A 54 11.43 1.52 -19.02
N GLU A 55 12.16 0.69 -18.29
CA GLU A 55 13.40 0.05 -18.75
C GLU A 55 13.14 -1.01 -19.83
N SER A 56 12.02 -1.73 -19.71
CA SER A 56 11.59 -2.70 -20.72
C SER A 56 10.95 -2.06 -21.97
N SER A 57 10.47 -0.82 -21.84
CA SER A 57 9.77 -0.07 -22.88
C SER A 57 10.70 0.97 -23.54
N VAL A 58 11.25 0.64 -24.71
CA VAL A 58 12.23 1.48 -25.46
C VAL A 58 11.61 2.74 -26.09
N VAL A 59 10.40 3.14 -25.68
CA VAL A 59 9.70 4.27 -26.28
C VAL A 59 10.10 5.57 -25.56
N ASP A 60 10.64 6.53 -26.31
CA ASP A 60 10.80 7.90 -25.84
C ASP A 60 9.43 8.54 -25.66
N ILE A 61 9.14 8.98 -24.44
CA ILE A 61 7.85 9.54 -24.09
C ILE A 61 7.95 11.05 -24.22
N THR A 62 7.10 11.58 -25.09
CA THR A 62 6.92 13.03 -25.26
C THR A 62 5.60 13.43 -24.61
N GLU A 63 5.69 14.26 -23.57
CA GLU A 63 4.56 14.80 -22.82
C GLU A 63 4.84 16.28 -22.56
N ASP A 64 3.89 17.19 -22.86
CA ASP A 64 4.02 18.65 -22.72
C ASP A 64 5.31 19.27 -23.33
N ASP A 65 5.73 18.82 -24.52
CA ASP A 65 6.95 19.27 -25.21
C ASP A 65 8.28 19.00 -24.45
N VAL A 66 8.24 18.16 -23.41
CA VAL A 66 9.41 17.68 -22.68
C VAL A 66 9.67 16.22 -23.05
N THR A 67 10.81 15.96 -23.68
CA THR A 67 11.34 14.61 -23.86
C THR A 67 12.03 14.17 -22.58
N VAL A 68 11.50 13.12 -21.94
CA VAL A 68 12.11 12.51 -20.76
C VAL A 68 12.72 11.18 -21.18
N SER A 69 14.04 11.05 -21.11
CA SER A 69 14.76 9.85 -21.54
C SER A 69 14.97 8.83 -20.42
N GLY A 70 15.17 9.26 -19.17
CA GLY A 70 15.42 8.37 -18.02
C GLY A 70 14.17 7.61 -17.57
N SER A 71 14.27 6.28 -17.38
CA SER A 71 13.16 5.42 -16.95
C SER A 71 12.56 5.81 -15.60
N ARG A 72 13.40 6.24 -14.65
CA ARG A 72 12.98 6.75 -13.33
C ARG A 72 12.29 8.11 -13.42
N ASP A 73 12.75 8.97 -14.33
CA ASP A 73 12.12 10.26 -14.58
C ASP A 73 10.76 10.08 -15.27
N LYS A 74 10.64 9.11 -16.19
CA LYS A 74 9.36 8.67 -16.78
C LYS A 74 8.41 8.17 -15.69
N ALA A 75 8.86 7.31 -14.79
CA ALA A 75 8.07 6.84 -13.64
C ALA A 75 7.56 8.00 -12.76
N THR A 76 8.46 8.91 -12.40
CA THR A 76 8.13 10.08 -11.58
C THR A 76 7.14 11.02 -12.28
N LEU A 77 7.32 11.25 -13.59
CA LEU A 77 6.44 12.07 -14.40
C LEU A 77 5.02 11.48 -14.44
N PHE A 78 4.89 10.18 -14.69
CA PHE A 78 3.60 9.50 -14.79
C PHE A 78 2.88 9.46 -13.44
N ILE A 79 3.59 9.26 -12.33
CA ILE A 79 3.00 9.38 -10.98
C ILE A 79 2.46 10.78 -10.76
N ARG A 80 3.26 11.82 -11.03
CA ARG A 80 2.83 13.22 -10.86
C ARG A 80 1.59 13.51 -11.71
N LYS A 81 1.61 13.09 -12.98
CA LYS A 81 0.49 13.25 -13.90
C LYS A 81 -0.76 12.52 -13.43
N LEU A 82 -0.65 11.28 -12.95
CA LEU A 82 -1.80 10.54 -12.41
C LEU A 82 -2.36 11.18 -11.13
N ILE A 83 -1.53 11.85 -10.32
CA ILE A 83 -2.01 12.70 -9.21
C ILE A 83 -2.75 13.94 -9.76
N ASP A 84 -2.16 14.66 -10.72
CA ASP A 84 -2.77 15.85 -11.34
C ASP A 84 -4.10 15.54 -12.02
N TYR A 85 -4.20 14.35 -12.63
CA TYR A 85 -5.41 13.84 -13.27
C TYR A 85 -6.40 13.22 -12.27
N GLY A 86 -6.04 13.08 -10.99
CA GLY A 86 -6.93 12.62 -9.91
C GLY A 86 -7.14 11.09 -9.82
N TRP A 87 -6.25 10.29 -10.42
CA TRP A 87 -6.30 8.82 -10.38
C TRP A 87 -5.73 8.24 -9.09
N ILE A 88 -4.68 8.85 -8.54
CA ILE A 88 -3.97 8.43 -7.33
C ILE A 88 -3.72 9.62 -6.42
N ASN A 89 -3.54 9.39 -5.12
CA ASN A 89 -3.14 10.41 -4.16
C ASN A 89 -1.80 10.06 -3.53
N SER A 90 -1.12 11.08 -3.03
CA SER A 90 0.03 10.92 -2.14
C SER A 90 -0.28 11.49 -0.76
N GLU A 91 0.00 10.71 0.27
CA GLU A 91 -0.01 11.12 1.67
C GLU A 91 1.39 11.02 2.25
N THR A 92 1.81 12.04 3.02
CA THR A 92 3.10 12.01 3.71
C THR A 92 2.85 11.58 5.15
N THR A 93 3.39 10.44 5.53
CA THR A 93 3.31 9.93 6.91
C THR A 93 4.12 10.81 7.86
N ASN A 94 3.88 10.67 9.17
CA ASN A 94 4.68 11.31 10.21
C ASN A 94 6.18 10.95 10.16
N SER A 95 6.53 9.87 9.45
CA SER A 95 7.90 9.40 9.22
C SER A 95 8.52 10.00 7.93
N TYR A 96 7.88 11.00 7.31
CA TYR A 96 8.28 11.60 6.03
C TYR A 96 8.30 10.63 4.83
N VAL A 97 7.76 9.42 5.00
CA VAL A 97 7.56 8.47 3.91
C VAL A 97 6.29 8.88 3.17
N GLN A 98 6.41 9.07 1.86
CA GLN A 98 5.27 9.32 0.99
C GLN A 98 4.62 8.00 0.61
N LEU A 99 3.37 7.80 0.99
CA LEU A 99 2.54 6.68 0.57
C LEU A 99 1.67 7.14 -0.61
N ILE A 100 1.63 6.34 -1.66
CA ILE A 100 0.70 6.48 -2.77
C ILE A 100 -0.45 5.52 -2.50
N HIS A 101 -1.69 6.02 -2.57
CA HIS A 101 -2.87 5.17 -2.54
C HIS A 101 -3.74 5.50 -3.76
N PHE A 102 -4.42 4.49 -4.32
CA PHE A 102 -5.64 4.80 -5.07
C PHE A 102 -6.57 5.48 -4.09
N ASN A 103 -7.35 6.43 -4.55
CA ASN A 103 -8.31 7.13 -3.71
C ASN A 103 -9.16 6.13 -2.90
N ASP A 104 -8.82 5.95 -1.61
CA ASP A 104 -9.42 4.96 -0.73
C ASP A 104 -10.65 5.57 -0.06
N TYR A 105 -11.75 4.84 -0.16
CA TYR A 105 -13.07 5.29 0.23
C TYR A 105 -13.24 5.27 1.75
N ALA A 106 -12.53 4.39 2.45
CA ALA A 106 -12.48 4.38 3.92
C ALA A 106 -11.89 5.69 4.46
N ASP A 107 -10.84 6.22 3.82
CA ASP A 107 -10.21 7.48 4.23
C ASP A 107 -11.06 8.70 3.92
N GLU A 108 -11.83 8.67 2.83
CA GLU A 108 -12.80 9.72 2.55
C GLU A 108 -13.97 9.73 3.54
N ILE A 109 -14.45 8.55 3.94
CA ILE A 109 -15.46 8.41 4.99
C ILE A 109 -14.88 8.89 6.34
N LYS A 110 -13.65 8.51 6.69
CA LYS A 110 -12.93 9.02 7.88
C LYS A 110 -12.80 10.55 7.86
N LYS A 111 -12.39 11.13 6.73
CA LYS A 111 -12.28 12.59 6.56
C LYS A 111 -13.64 13.27 6.72
N ALA A 112 -14.71 12.67 6.22
CA ALA A 112 -16.06 13.20 6.35
C ALA A 112 -16.57 13.14 7.81
N PHE A 113 -16.30 12.05 8.52
CA PHE A 113 -16.60 11.95 9.95
C PHE A 113 -15.84 12.98 10.78
N LYS A 114 -14.53 13.16 10.53
CA LYS A 114 -13.74 14.22 11.17
C LYS A 114 -14.30 15.62 10.91
N LYS A 115 -14.73 15.92 9.68
CA LYS A 115 -15.38 17.20 9.34
C LYS A 115 -16.72 17.39 10.05
N ALA A 116 -17.43 16.31 10.35
CA ALA A 116 -18.67 16.32 11.12
C ALA A 116 -18.44 16.31 12.65
N GLY A 117 -17.19 16.40 13.11
CA GLY A 117 -16.84 16.39 14.53
C GLY A 117 -16.96 15.02 15.19
N LYS A 118 -16.98 13.94 14.41
CA LYS A 118 -17.02 12.55 14.90
C LYS A 118 -15.64 11.90 14.76
N GLU A 119 -15.13 11.35 15.85
CA GLU A 119 -13.89 10.55 15.87
C GLU A 119 -14.17 9.04 15.69
N VAL A 120 -15.14 8.70 14.84
CA VAL A 120 -15.51 7.30 14.57
C VAL A 120 -14.73 6.81 13.36
N GLU A 121 -14.13 5.62 13.43
CA GLU A 121 -13.44 4.99 12.30
C GLU A 121 -14.31 3.89 11.67
N PRO A 122 -14.57 3.95 10.34
CA PRO A 122 -15.18 2.83 9.63
C PRO A 122 -14.20 1.65 9.64
N ARG A 123 -14.72 0.44 9.89
CA ARG A 123 -13.91 -0.78 10.00
C ARG A 123 -14.26 -1.77 8.89
N ILE A 124 -13.32 -2.58 8.45
CA ILE A 124 -13.58 -3.64 7.47
C ILE A 124 -14.05 -4.88 8.21
N ILE A 125 -15.10 -5.54 7.73
CA ILE A 125 -15.71 -6.62 8.50
C ILE A 125 -14.78 -7.82 8.72
N CYS A 126 -13.94 -8.23 7.76
CA CYS A 126 -13.06 -9.39 7.93
C CYS A 126 -12.08 -9.26 9.11
N GLU A 127 -11.69 -8.03 9.48
CA GLU A 127 -10.82 -7.76 10.63
C GLU A 127 -11.53 -7.98 11.97
N LEU A 128 -12.85 -7.86 12.00
CA LEU A 128 -13.68 -7.98 13.20
C LEU A 128 -14.14 -9.41 13.48
N LEU A 129 -13.91 -10.33 12.55
CA LEU A 129 -14.42 -11.70 12.59
C LEU A 129 -13.34 -12.68 12.99
N ARG A 130 -13.71 -13.70 13.75
CA ARG A 130 -12.84 -14.82 14.11
C ARG A 130 -13.53 -16.15 13.82
N VAL A 131 -12.86 -17.01 13.08
CA VAL A 131 -13.29 -18.38 12.83
C VAL A 131 -12.87 -19.26 14.02
N THR A 132 -13.80 -20.06 14.52
CA THR A 132 -13.58 -20.93 15.69
C THR A 132 -13.15 -22.35 15.31
N ASP A 133 -13.52 -22.83 14.12
CA ASP A 133 -13.11 -24.11 13.56
C ASP A 133 -12.44 -23.92 12.19
N ASP A 134 -11.14 -24.17 12.14
CA ASP A 134 -10.31 -24.00 10.94
C ASP A 134 -10.76 -24.88 9.76
N LYS A 135 -11.45 -26.00 10.02
CA LYS A 135 -11.99 -26.88 8.98
C LYS A 135 -12.92 -26.14 8.03
N TRP A 136 -13.65 -25.15 8.53
CA TRP A 136 -14.65 -24.40 7.77
C TRP A 136 -14.15 -23.04 7.29
N LYS A 137 -12.90 -22.68 7.59
CA LYS A 137 -12.31 -21.38 7.26
C LYS A 137 -12.43 -21.06 5.77
N ASN A 138 -12.03 -21.99 4.90
CA ASN A 138 -12.11 -21.82 3.45
C ASN A 138 -13.55 -21.65 2.95
N ALA A 139 -14.50 -22.39 3.54
CA ALA A 139 -15.91 -22.29 3.19
C ALA A 139 -16.50 -20.92 3.58
N ILE A 140 -16.14 -20.39 4.76
CA ILE A 140 -16.56 -19.07 5.24
C ILE A 140 -15.96 -17.96 4.36
N GLU A 141 -14.64 -18.00 4.14
CA GLU A 141 -13.91 -17.06 3.25
C GLU A 141 -14.50 -17.05 1.85
N GLY A 142 -14.73 -18.24 1.30
CA GLY A 142 -15.27 -18.44 -0.03
C GLY A 142 -16.74 -18.01 -0.15
N TYR A 143 -17.55 -18.25 0.88
CA TYR A 143 -18.97 -17.88 0.86
C TYR A 143 -19.17 -16.38 1.02
N LEU A 144 -18.46 -15.75 1.97
CA LEU A 144 -18.50 -14.29 2.15
C LEU A 144 -17.91 -13.58 0.93
N ASN A 145 -16.88 -14.15 0.30
CA ASN A 145 -16.25 -13.61 -0.91
C ASN A 145 -15.99 -12.11 -0.75
N THR A 146 -16.48 -11.26 -1.67
CA THR A 146 -16.30 -9.80 -1.61
C THR A 146 -16.99 -9.14 -0.42
N GLN A 147 -18.01 -9.77 0.17
CA GLN A 147 -18.75 -9.23 1.32
C GLN A 147 -17.89 -9.15 2.58
N ARG A 148 -16.81 -9.94 2.67
CA ARG A 148 -15.85 -9.87 3.79
C ARG A 148 -15.08 -8.54 3.82
N PHE A 149 -15.09 -7.78 2.73
CA PHE A 149 -14.43 -6.48 2.63
C PHE A 149 -15.38 -5.28 2.80
N TYR A 150 -16.63 -5.53 3.17
CA TYR A 150 -17.58 -4.43 3.37
C TYR A 150 -17.22 -3.61 4.61
N LEU A 151 -17.51 -2.31 4.52
CA LEU A 151 -17.34 -1.38 5.63
C LEU A 151 -18.49 -1.47 6.61
N LEU A 152 -18.12 -1.58 7.87
CA LEU A 152 -19.01 -1.50 9.01
C LEU A 152 -18.93 -0.08 9.59
N VAL A 153 -20.12 0.51 9.79
CA VAL A 153 -20.31 1.76 10.53
C VAL A 153 -21.46 1.55 11.53
N GLU A 154 -21.47 2.36 12.58
CA GLU A 154 -22.58 2.37 13.53
C GLU A 154 -23.88 2.85 12.86
N PRO A 155 -25.06 2.40 13.33
CA PRO A 155 -26.34 2.75 12.72
C PRO A 155 -26.57 4.26 12.59
N GLU A 156 -26.12 5.04 13.58
CA GLU A 156 -26.27 6.49 13.63
C GLU A 156 -25.44 7.21 12.56
N ASP A 157 -24.36 6.57 12.08
CA ASP A 157 -23.41 7.13 11.12
C ASP A 157 -23.67 6.67 9.69
N PHE A 158 -24.54 5.67 9.50
CA PHE A 158 -24.80 5.05 8.20
C PHE A 158 -25.19 6.06 7.13
N ASN A 159 -26.09 7.00 7.42
CA ASN A 159 -26.54 8.00 6.44
C ASN A 159 -25.41 8.94 5.99
N LEU A 160 -24.53 9.31 6.93
CA LEU A 160 -23.38 10.16 6.61
C LEU A 160 -22.39 9.39 5.74
N ALA A 161 -22.05 8.16 6.13
CA ALA A 161 -21.17 7.29 5.35
C ALA A 161 -21.75 6.99 3.95
N LEU A 162 -23.07 6.78 3.85
CA LEU A 162 -23.76 6.53 2.58
C LEU A 162 -23.71 7.76 1.66
N ASN A 163 -23.88 8.97 2.20
CA ASN A 163 -23.76 10.19 1.40
C ASN A 163 -22.35 10.38 0.84
N VAL A 164 -21.32 10.06 1.65
CA VAL A 164 -19.93 10.09 1.21
C VAL A 164 -19.70 9.02 0.13
N TYR A 165 -20.12 7.78 0.39
CA TYR A 165 -20.04 6.69 -0.57
C TYR A 165 -20.74 7.03 -1.90
N GLU A 166 -21.94 7.61 -1.83
CA GLU A 166 -22.70 8.03 -3.00
C GLU A 166 -22.00 9.13 -3.80
N ASN A 167 -21.35 10.07 -3.10
CA ASN A 167 -20.54 11.11 -3.74
C ASN A 167 -19.32 10.51 -4.45
N ILE A 168 -18.66 9.53 -3.83
CA ILE A 168 -17.51 8.81 -4.40
C ILE A 168 -17.96 7.99 -5.61
N ARG A 169 -19.05 7.22 -5.48
CA ARG A 169 -19.64 6.47 -6.59
C ARG A 169 -19.96 7.39 -7.77
N LYS A 170 -20.64 8.53 -7.52
CA LYS A 170 -21.04 9.49 -8.55
C LYS A 170 -19.86 10.19 -9.22
N ASN A 171 -18.81 10.52 -8.48
CA ASN A 171 -17.71 11.34 -8.99
C ASN A 171 -16.51 10.52 -9.45
N ARG A 172 -16.34 9.28 -8.98
CA ARG A 172 -15.15 8.44 -9.21
C ARG A 172 -15.44 7.01 -9.70
N GLY A 173 -16.71 6.67 -9.94
CA GLY A 173 -17.07 5.37 -10.52
C GLY A 173 -16.79 4.17 -9.61
N LEU A 174 -16.83 4.37 -8.28
CA LEU A 174 -16.65 3.28 -7.32
C LEU A 174 -17.87 2.36 -7.30
N HIS A 175 -17.67 1.08 -7.65
CA HIS A 175 -18.74 0.07 -7.70
C HIS A 175 -18.45 -1.18 -6.86
N SER A 176 -17.25 -1.32 -6.31
CA SER A 176 -16.75 -2.56 -5.69
C SER A 176 -16.86 -2.62 -4.16
N ALA A 177 -17.08 -1.49 -3.49
CA ALA A 177 -17.16 -1.42 -2.04
C ALA A 177 -18.61 -1.53 -1.53
N GLY A 178 -18.82 -2.23 -0.42
CA GLY A 178 -20.12 -2.31 0.25
C GLY A 178 -20.10 -1.57 1.58
N LEU A 179 -21.18 -0.85 1.87
CA LEU A 179 -21.42 -0.22 3.17
C LEU A 179 -22.54 -0.97 3.89
N ILE A 180 -22.25 -1.49 5.07
CA ILE A 180 -23.20 -2.29 5.85
C ILE A 180 -24.16 -1.37 6.59
N ASN A 181 -25.46 -1.56 6.36
CA ASN A 181 -26.47 -1.01 7.24
C ASN A 181 -26.65 -1.94 8.44
N THR A 182 -26.21 -1.49 9.59
CA THR A 182 -26.24 -2.24 10.86
C THR A 182 -27.55 -2.04 11.63
N GLY A 183 -28.43 -1.13 11.16
CA GLY A 183 -29.73 -0.88 11.75
C GLY A 183 -30.74 -2.02 11.50
N ARG A 184 -31.65 -2.23 12.46
CA ARG A 184 -32.75 -3.21 12.38
C ARG A 184 -32.28 -4.68 12.25
N LEU A 185 -31.08 -5.01 12.74
CA LEU A 185 -30.51 -6.36 12.71
C LEU A 185 -30.57 -7.10 14.07
N GLU A 186 -31.30 -6.58 15.06
CA GLU A 186 -31.37 -7.14 16.43
C GLU A 186 -31.88 -8.58 16.47
N LYS A 187 -32.73 -8.97 15.51
CA LYS A 187 -33.24 -10.34 15.40
C LYS A 187 -32.16 -11.39 15.10
N TYR A 188 -30.98 -10.98 14.66
CA TYR A 188 -29.84 -11.85 14.34
C TYR A 188 -28.80 -11.92 15.47
N ASP A 189 -29.18 -11.53 16.70
CA ASP A 189 -28.33 -11.74 17.89
C ASP A 189 -28.07 -13.23 18.16
N ASN A 190 -29.03 -14.09 17.77
CA ASN A 190 -28.96 -15.55 17.90
C ASN A 190 -28.76 -16.22 16.53
N TRP A 191 -28.25 -17.45 16.54
CA TRP A 191 -28.03 -18.29 15.37
C TRP A 191 -28.47 -19.72 15.63
N GLU A 192 -28.67 -20.49 14.56
CA GLU A 192 -28.92 -21.94 14.63
C GLU A 192 -27.59 -22.70 14.61
N GLU A 193 -27.43 -23.72 15.47
CA GLU A 193 -26.16 -24.44 15.67
C GLU A 193 -25.68 -25.20 14.42
N ASN A 194 -26.58 -25.60 13.52
CA ASN A 194 -26.25 -26.31 12.29
C ASN A 194 -25.84 -25.39 11.12
N THR A 195 -25.63 -24.09 11.36
CA THR A 195 -25.33 -23.10 10.32
C THR A 195 -23.89 -22.59 10.39
N LEU A 196 -23.38 -22.04 9.28
CA LEU A 196 -22.05 -21.41 9.23
C LEU A 196 -21.90 -20.29 10.28
N ALA A 197 -22.98 -19.65 10.71
CA ALA A 197 -22.94 -18.62 11.74
C ALA A 197 -22.42 -19.14 13.10
N SER A 198 -22.61 -20.44 13.39
CA SER A 198 -22.11 -21.05 14.63
C SER A 198 -20.57 -21.09 14.72
N ILE A 199 -19.88 -21.00 13.58
CA ILE A 199 -18.43 -21.16 13.48
C ILE A 199 -17.71 -19.80 13.46
N VAL A 200 -18.45 -18.70 13.36
CA VAL A 200 -17.89 -17.34 13.32
C VAL A 200 -18.29 -16.55 14.57
N THR A 201 -17.31 -15.88 15.15
CA THR A 201 -17.49 -15.01 16.31
C THR A 201 -16.96 -13.61 16.01
N SER A 202 -17.42 -12.61 16.76
CA SER A 202 -16.94 -11.24 16.65
C SER A 202 -17.09 -10.53 17.99
N GLN A 203 -16.18 -9.61 18.28
CA GLN A 203 -16.26 -8.69 19.41
C GLN A 203 -17.12 -7.46 19.11
N SER A 204 -17.55 -7.26 17.85
CA SER A 204 -18.48 -6.21 17.49
C SER A 204 -19.88 -6.80 17.36
N ILE A 205 -20.81 -6.35 18.22
CA ILE A 205 -22.23 -6.69 18.10
C ILE A 205 -22.80 -6.46 16.69
N TRP A 206 -22.37 -5.40 16.01
CA TRP A 206 -22.83 -5.05 14.68
C TRP A 206 -22.30 -6.02 13.60
N ALA A 207 -21.01 -6.34 13.64
CA ALA A 207 -20.41 -7.32 12.74
C ALA A 207 -21.03 -8.71 12.97
N LYS A 208 -21.23 -9.10 14.23
CA LYS A 208 -21.89 -10.36 14.60
C LYS A 208 -23.29 -10.47 14.01
N ARG A 209 -24.14 -9.46 14.20
CA ARG A 209 -25.50 -9.42 13.64
C ARG A 209 -25.52 -9.55 12.13
N PHE A 210 -24.64 -8.82 11.44
CA PHE A 210 -24.55 -8.87 9.98
C PHE A 210 -24.11 -10.23 9.47
N VAL A 211 -23.09 -10.84 10.09
CA VAL A 211 -22.61 -12.17 9.70
C VAL A 211 -23.65 -13.24 10.01
N ASN A 212 -24.32 -13.18 11.16
CA ASN A 212 -25.42 -14.10 11.49
C ASN A 212 -26.56 -14.02 10.48
N MET A 213 -26.88 -12.82 9.97
CA MET A 213 -27.89 -12.66 8.90
C MET A 213 -27.49 -13.37 7.59
N ILE A 214 -26.21 -13.40 7.25
CA ILE A 214 -25.71 -13.99 6.00
C ILE A 214 -25.47 -15.49 6.19
N LEU A 215 -24.62 -15.85 7.16
CA LEU A 215 -24.17 -17.22 7.40
C LEU A 215 -25.23 -18.08 8.10
N GLY A 216 -26.17 -17.48 8.82
CA GLY A 216 -27.28 -18.20 9.45
C GLY A 216 -28.27 -18.82 8.45
N LYS A 217 -28.15 -18.49 7.16
CA LYS A 217 -28.93 -19.11 6.08
C LYS A 217 -28.25 -20.34 5.47
N VAL A 218 -26.99 -20.60 5.84
CA VAL A 218 -26.16 -21.61 5.20
C VAL A 218 -25.94 -22.77 6.16
N THR A 219 -26.50 -23.92 5.84
CA THR A 219 -26.36 -25.13 6.66
C THR A 219 -25.02 -25.82 6.39
N LEU A 220 -24.39 -26.31 7.46
CA LEU A 220 -23.17 -27.10 7.43
C LEU A 220 -23.49 -28.52 6.93
N CYS A 221 -22.79 -28.99 5.90
CA CYS A 221 -22.88 -30.37 5.43
C CYS A 221 -21.49 -31.00 5.36
N GLU A 222 -21.29 -32.16 5.97
CA GLU A 222 -19.99 -32.84 5.93
C GLU A 222 -19.74 -33.48 4.57
N LYS A 223 -20.82 -33.91 3.91
CA LYS A 223 -20.77 -34.63 2.64
C LYS A 223 -21.59 -33.93 1.55
N VAL A 224 -21.19 -34.14 0.30
CA VAL A 224 -21.82 -33.51 -0.87
C VAL A 224 -23.25 -34.01 -1.09
N GLU A 225 -23.55 -35.25 -0.67
CA GLU A 225 -24.87 -35.86 -0.79
C GLU A 225 -25.93 -35.17 0.09
N GLU A 226 -25.50 -34.57 1.21
CA GLU A 226 -26.37 -33.89 2.18
C GLU A 226 -26.83 -32.52 1.67
N LEU A 227 -26.07 -31.90 0.75
CA LEU A 227 -26.28 -30.52 0.31
C LEU A 227 -27.71 -30.25 -0.18
N LYS A 228 -28.28 -31.19 -0.94
CA LYS A 228 -29.63 -31.03 -1.55
C LYS A 228 -30.78 -31.05 -0.54
N GLN A 229 -30.51 -31.43 0.72
CA GLN A 229 -31.52 -31.48 1.78
C GLN A 229 -31.92 -30.08 2.28
N TYR A 230 -31.07 -29.06 2.01
CA TYR A 230 -31.24 -27.71 2.51
C TYR A 230 -31.31 -26.70 1.35
N ASN A 231 -31.94 -25.54 1.60
CA ASN A 231 -32.08 -24.48 0.60
C ASN A 231 -30.75 -23.80 0.24
N CYS A 232 -29.88 -23.65 1.25
CA CYS A 232 -28.50 -23.22 1.07
C CYS A 232 -27.61 -23.98 2.04
N SER A 233 -26.58 -24.63 1.52
CA SER A 233 -25.68 -25.47 2.30
C SER A 233 -24.30 -25.49 1.66
N ILE A 234 -23.30 -25.83 2.46
CA ILE A 234 -21.91 -25.83 2.01
C ILE A 234 -21.13 -26.94 2.70
N THR A 235 -20.13 -27.48 2.00
CA THR A 235 -19.16 -28.43 2.58
C THR A 235 -17.84 -27.74 2.96
N PRO A 236 -17.02 -28.36 3.82
CA PRO A 236 -15.67 -27.86 4.13
C PRO A 236 -14.78 -27.73 2.88
N GLY A 237 -15.01 -28.58 1.88
CA GLY A 237 -14.35 -28.53 0.57
C GLY A 237 -14.87 -27.44 -0.37
N CYS A 238 -15.59 -26.44 0.15
CA CYS A 238 -16.13 -25.30 -0.61
C CYS A 238 -17.09 -25.68 -1.75
N MET A 239 -17.80 -26.81 -1.62
CA MET A 239 -18.93 -27.13 -2.51
C MET A 239 -20.19 -26.45 -1.97
N LEU A 240 -20.67 -25.44 -2.69
CA LEU A 240 -21.83 -24.64 -2.33
C LEU A 240 -23.07 -25.14 -3.08
N TYR A 241 -24.14 -25.40 -2.35
CA TYR A 241 -25.47 -25.60 -2.90
C TYR A 241 -26.37 -24.42 -2.55
N GLN A 242 -26.94 -23.77 -3.56
CA GLN A 242 -27.84 -22.64 -3.39
C GLN A 242 -28.79 -22.55 -4.59
N ASN A 243 -30.07 -22.23 -4.35
CA ASN A 243 -31.07 -22.06 -5.41
C ASN A 243 -31.14 -23.27 -6.37
N HIS A 244 -31.06 -24.49 -5.82
CA HIS A 244 -31.00 -25.76 -6.54
C HIS A 244 -29.76 -26.01 -7.43
N VAL A 245 -28.70 -25.21 -7.29
CA VAL A 245 -27.44 -25.38 -8.04
C VAL A 245 -26.30 -25.73 -7.10
N ALA A 246 -25.55 -26.78 -7.42
CA ALA A 246 -24.28 -27.11 -6.77
C ALA A 246 -23.11 -26.51 -7.58
N ARG A 247 -22.20 -25.80 -6.91
CA ARG A 247 -21.00 -25.22 -7.52
C ARG A 247 -19.81 -25.27 -6.56
N ALA A 248 -18.63 -25.56 -7.09
CA ALA A 248 -17.39 -25.36 -6.36
C ALA A 248 -17.03 -23.86 -6.34
N ILE A 249 -16.61 -23.34 -5.20
CA ILE A 249 -16.03 -22.00 -5.11
C ILE A 249 -14.58 -22.08 -5.62
N ASP A 250 -14.17 -21.11 -6.44
CA ASP A 250 -12.80 -21.04 -6.96
C ASP A 250 -11.80 -20.89 -5.79
N PRO A 251 -10.78 -21.77 -5.69
CA PRO A 251 -9.74 -21.67 -4.66
C PRO A 251 -9.07 -20.30 -4.58
N LYS A 252 -8.96 -19.54 -5.68
CA LYS A 252 -8.41 -18.18 -5.67
C LYS A 252 -9.15 -17.23 -4.72
N VAL A 253 -10.43 -17.51 -4.42
CA VAL A 253 -11.27 -16.66 -3.57
C VAL A 253 -10.96 -16.84 -2.08
N TYR A 254 -10.50 -18.02 -1.66
CA TYR A 254 -10.35 -18.40 -0.24
C TYR A 254 -8.95 -18.89 0.15
N ASN A 255 -8.07 -19.22 -0.81
CA ASN A 255 -6.72 -19.71 -0.53
C ASN A 255 -5.89 -18.67 0.23
N THR A 256 -6.10 -17.39 -0.06
CA THR A 256 -5.57 -16.27 0.70
C THR A 256 -6.59 -15.93 1.79
N PRO A 257 -6.31 -16.25 3.07
CA PRO A 257 -7.24 -15.95 4.15
C PRO A 257 -7.21 -14.46 4.46
N TYR A 258 -8.37 -13.84 4.71
CA TYR A 258 -8.52 -12.43 5.10
C TYR A 258 -9.27 -12.25 6.44
N ILE A 259 -9.97 -13.28 6.90
CA ILE A 259 -10.80 -13.25 8.10
C ILE A 259 -9.95 -13.55 9.34
N GLY A 260 -9.96 -12.60 10.27
CA GLY A 260 -9.31 -12.68 11.58
C GLY A 260 -7.89 -12.11 11.62
N GLU A 261 -7.47 -11.72 12.82
CA GLU A 261 -6.18 -11.07 13.06
C GLU A 261 -4.97 -11.93 12.63
N ASP A 262 -5.07 -13.25 12.79
CA ASP A 262 -4.02 -14.19 12.39
C ASP A 262 -3.95 -14.42 10.87
N ALA A 263 -4.92 -13.91 10.08
CA ALA A 263 -4.91 -14.04 8.63
C ALA A 263 -3.65 -13.42 8.01
N TYR A 264 -3.21 -12.27 8.52
CA TYR A 264 -2.00 -11.58 8.07
C TYR A 264 -0.73 -12.43 8.20
N LYS A 265 -0.61 -13.23 9.27
CA LYS A 265 0.54 -14.11 9.47
C LYS A 265 0.59 -15.19 8.39
N ILE A 266 -0.57 -15.78 8.09
CA ILE A 266 -0.67 -16.80 7.05
C ILE A 266 -0.42 -16.20 5.66
N GLN A 267 -0.93 -15.01 5.38
CA GLN A 267 -0.64 -14.28 4.14
C GLN A 267 0.86 -14.01 3.99
N LEU A 268 1.52 -13.56 5.07
CA LEU A 268 2.96 -13.31 5.06
C LEU A 268 3.74 -14.60 4.79
N GLU A 269 3.40 -15.71 5.45
CA GLU A 269 4.03 -17.00 5.20
C GLU A 269 3.82 -17.49 3.77
N GLN A 270 2.62 -17.29 3.20
CA GLN A 270 2.33 -17.61 1.80
C GLN A 270 3.17 -16.75 0.84
N ALA A 271 3.23 -15.45 1.08
CA ALA A 271 3.99 -14.50 0.26
C ALA A 271 5.50 -14.77 0.31
N VAL A 272 6.04 -15.14 1.48
CA VAL A 272 7.46 -15.54 1.62
C VAL A 272 7.76 -16.79 0.81
N LYS A 273 6.90 -17.83 0.90
CA LYS A 273 7.06 -19.05 0.11
C LYS A 273 6.95 -18.79 -1.39
N GLU A 274 6.00 -17.95 -1.81
CA GLU A 274 5.85 -17.57 -3.20
C GLU A 274 7.08 -16.81 -3.72
N LYS A 275 7.63 -15.90 -2.92
CA LYS A 275 8.89 -15.22 -3.21
C LYS A 275 10.04 -16.21 -3.39
N GLU A 276 10.20 -17.19 -2.49
CA GLU A 276 11.26 -18.20 -2.60
C GLU A 276 11.14 -19.01 -3.91
N ILE A 277 9.93 -19.41 -4.30
CA ILE A 277 9.68 -20.12 -5.56
C ILE A 277 10.04 -19.23 -6.77
N LEU A 278 9.60 -17.97 -6.76
CA LEU A 278 9.90 -17.01 -7.84
C LEU A 278 11.40 -16.70 -7.93
N GLU A 279 12.11 -16.62 -6.81
CA GLU A 279 13.56 -16.44 -6.78
C GLU A 279 14.30 -17.66 -7.35
N GLN A 280 13.85 -18.87 -7.05
CA GLN A 280 14.38 -20.08 -7.68
C GLN A 280 14.18 -20.05 -9.21
N GLN A 281 12.96 -19.75 -9.66
CA GLN A 281 12.66 -19.62 -11.10
C GLN A 281 13.51 -18.53 -11.77
N ARG A 282 13.69 -17.38 -11.13
CA ARG A 282 14.55 -16.30 -11.62
C ARG A 282 16.00 -16.78 -11.77
N ASN A 283 16.52 -17.47 -10.77
CA ASN A 283 17.91 -17.96 -10.79
C ASN A 283 18.12 -19.02 -11.90
N GLU A 284 17.15 -19.91 -12.13
CA GLU A 284 17.18 -20.85 -13.26
C GLU A 284 17.23 -20.13 -14.61
N ILE A 285 16.44 -19.06 -14.77
CA ILE A 285 16.42 -18.25 -15.99
C ILE A 285 17.76 -17.52 -16.17
N LEU A 286 18.34 -16.95 -15.11
CA LEU A 286 19.63 -16.26 -15.15
C LEU A 286 20.79 -17.19 -15.53
N GLU A 287 20.84 -18.40 -14.99
CA GLU A 287 21.83 -19.42 -15.37
C GLU A 287 21.69 -19.79 -16.85
N ARG A 288 20.46 -19.95 -17.34
CA ARG A 288 20.20 -20.23 -18.76
C ARG A 288 20.64 -19.07 -19.66
N LEU A 289 20.45 -17.83 -19.22
CA LEU A 289 20.84 -16.63 -19.94
C LEU A 289 22.37 -16.53 -20.04
N LYS A 290 23.07 -16.78 -18.93
CA LYS A 290 24.55 -16.81 -18.87
C LYS A 290 25.14 -17.85 -19.83
N TYR A 291 24.51 -19.04 -19.92
CA TYR A 291 24.91 -20.06 -20.88
C TYR A 291 24.75 -19.57 -22.33
N LEU A 292 23.63 -18.92 -22.66
CA LEU A 292 23.38 -18.38 -24.00
C LEU A 292 24.35 -17.23 -24.37
N GLU A 293 24.71 -16.38 -23.41
CA GLU A 293 25.69 -15.32 -23.61
C GLU A 293 27.10 -15.88 -23.88
N ALA A 294 27.50 -16.94 -23.18
CA ALA A 294 28.76 -17.62 -23.46
C ALA A 294 28.82 -18.19 -24.89
N TYR A 295 27.72 -18.75 -25.39
CA TYR A 295 27.61 -19.17 -26.79
C TYR A 295 27.73 -18.00 -27.77
N ARG A 296 27.11 -16.86 -27.44
CA ARG A 296 27.17 -15.65 -28.26
C ARG A 296 28.60 -15.09 -28.33
N GLU A 297 29.36 -15.15 -27.25
CA GLU A 297 30.78 -14.74 -27.25
C GLU A 297 31.65 -15.66 -28.13
N VAL A 298 31.42 -16.97 -28.10
CA VAL A 298 32.17 -17.92 -28.93
C VAL A 298 31.89 -17.67 -30.42
N LEU A 299 30.62 -17.43 -30.78
CA LEU A 299 30.23 -17.09 -32.16
C LEU A 299 30.81 -15.76 -32.65
N ASN A 300 31.17 -14.83 -31.75
CA ASN A 300 31.75 -13.53 -32.09
C ASN A 300 33.28 -13.54 -32.24
N LYS A 301 33.97 -14.67 -32.00
CA LYS A 301 35.44 -14.79 -32.05
C LYS A 301 36.00 -15.25 -33.41
N ASP A 302 35.37 -14.89 -34.52
CA ASP A 302 35.91 -15.14 -35.87
C ASP A 302 37.09 -14.19 -36.20
N ASN A 303 38.27 -14.54 -35.67
CA ASN A 303 39.57 -13.99 -36.05
C ASN A 303 39.92 -14.19 -37.54
N GLU A 304 39.20 -15.06 -38.26
CA GLU A 304 39.37 -15.27 -39.71
C GLU A 304 39.13 -14.01 -40.54
N THR A 305 38.25 -13.12 -40.07
CA THR A 305 37.88 -11.90 -40.78
C THR A 305 39.07 -10.95 -40.90
N ASN A 306 39.88 -10.78 -39.85
CA ASN A 306 41.00 -9.81 -39.81
C ASN A 306 42.22 -10.28 -40.64
N ILE A 307 42.47 -11.59 -40.70
CA ILE A 307 43.56 -12.19 -41.49
C ILE A 307 43.25 -12.07 -42.99
N LYS A 308 41.99 -12.29 -43.39
CA LYS A 308 41.53 -12.16 -44.78
C LYS A 308 41.76 -10.75 -45.36
N TYR A 309 41.52 -9.69 -44.58
CA TYR A 309 41.65 -8.31 -45.05
C TYR A 309 43.06 -7.72 -44.99
N LYS A 310 44.04 -8.39 -44.36
CA LYS A 310 45.42 -7.87 -44.20
C LYS A 310 46.52 -8.63 -44.95
N LEU A 311 46.17 -9.70 -45.68
CA LEU A 311 47.10 -10.50 -46.49
C LEU A 311 47.89 -9.69 -47.54
N ASP A 312 47.33 -8.58 -48.03
CA ASP A 312 47.94 -7.70 -49.05
C ASP A 312 49.12 -6.85 -48.53
N THR A 313 49.46 -6.96 -47.24
CA THR A 313 50.61 -6.26 -46.62
C THR A 313 51.94 -6.99 -46.82
N LEU A 314 51.92 -8.33 -46.93
CA LEU A 314 53.11 -9.16 -47.12
C LEU A 314 53.81 -8.97 -48.48
N PRO A 315 53.09 -8.85 -49.62
CA PRO A 315 53.71 -8.59 -50.92
C PRO A 315 54.41 -7.22 -50.97
N LYS A 316 53.83 -6.19 -50.32
CA LYS A 316 54.38 -4.83 -50.29
C LYS A 316 55.71 -4.75 -49.56
N LEU A 317 55.86 -5.50 -48.46
CA LEU A 317 57.11 -5.59 -47.70
C LEU A 317 58.25 -6.19 -48.53
N LYS A 318 57.99 -7.31 -49.23
CA LYS A 318 58.99 -7.97 -50.08
C LYS A 318 59.46 -7.08 -51.23
N ALA A 319 58.56 -6.33 -51.86
CA ALA A 319 58.91 -5.40 -52.93
C ALA A 319 59.86 -4.30 -52.45
N SER A 320 59.64 -3.75 -51.26
CA SER A 320 60.52 -2.73 -50.66
C SER A 320 61.90 -3.28 -50.28
N GLU A 321 62.00 -4.54 -49.84
CA GLU A 321 63.29 -5.20 -49.55
C GLU A 321 64.12 -5.43 -50.82
N GLU A 322 63.48 -5.80 -51.94
CA GLU A 322 64.14 -5.96 -53.24
C GLU A 322 64.67 -4.63 -53.78
N GLN A 323 63.87 -3.56 -53.68
CA GLN A 323 64.32 -2.21 -54.06
C GLN A 323 65.55 -1.78 -53.26
N LEU A 324 65.56 -2.03 -51.95
CA LEU A 324 66.69 -1.70 -51.09
C LEU A 324 67.97 -2.46 -51.49
N LYS A 325 67.82 -3.70 -51.96
CA LYS A 325 68.94 -4.56 -52.37
C LYS A 325 69.52 -4.13 -53.72
N ASN A 326 68.68 -3.67 -54.65
CA ASN A 326 69.12 -3.15 -55.95
C ASN A 326 69.90 -1.84 -55.80
N LEU A 327 69.41 -0.91 -54.97
CA LEU A 327 70.11 0.34 -54.67
C LEU A 327 71.51 0.11 -54.05
N LYS A 328 71.65 -0.94 -53.22
CA LYS A 328 72.95 -1.32 -52.66
C LYS A 328 73.92 -1.88 -53.71
N ARG A 329 73.42 -2.53 -54.77
CA ARG A 329 74.25 -3.04 -55.87
C ARG A 329 74.74 -1.93 -56.79
N GLU A 330 73.86 -1.00 -57.16
CA GLU A 330 74.22 0.16 -57.98
C GLU A 330 75.33 1.00 -57.32
N LYS A 331 75.27 1.16 -56.00
CA LYS A 331 76.34 1.81 -55.22
C LYS A 331 77.71 1.14 -55.41
N LEU A 332 77.75 -0.20 -55.44
CA LEU A 332 78.98 -1.00 -55.56
C LEU A 332 79.56 -0.97 -56.99
N GLU A 333 78.72 -0.83 -58.01
CA GLU A 333 79.16 -0.72 -59.41
C GLU A 333 79.76 0.66 -59.71
N LEU A 334 79.22 1.72 -59.10
CA LEU A 334 79.72 3.09 -59.25
C LEU A 334 81.09 3.31 -58.61
N GLU A 335 81.52 2.45 -57.67
CA GLU A 335 82.86 2.51 -57.07
C GLU A 335 84.00 2.08 -58.02
N LYS A 336 83.70 1.43 -59.15
CA LYS A 336 84.73 0.81 -60.02
C LYS A 336 85.24 1.63 -61.23
N ASN A 337 84.59 2.72 -61.65
CA ASN A 337 85.01 3.47 -62.86
C ASN A 337 85.90 4.71 -62.56
N ASN A 338 86.98 4.86 -63.34
CA ASN A 338 88.11 5.76 -63.10
C ASN A 338 88.01 7.09 -63.88
N ASN A 339 87.74 8.20 -63.17
CA ASN A 339 88.01 9.56 -63.65
C ASN A 339 88.36 10.49 -62.46
N PHE A 340 89.61 10.94 -62.37
CA PHE A 340 90.21 11.50 -61.13
C PHE A 340 89.58 12.83 -60.65
N LEU A 341 89.15 13.70 -61.57
CA LEU A 341 88.56 15.00 -61.21
C LEU A 341 87.12 14.88 -60.69
N GLN A 342 86.30 14.01 -61.31
CA GLN A 342 84.95 13.69 -60.80
C GLN A 342 85.03 12.95 -59.46
N LYS A 343 86.02 12.07 -59.27
CA LYS A 343 86.27 11.40 -57.98
C LYS A 343 86.54 12.39 -56.85
N LYS A 344 87.24 13.51 -57.06
CA LYS A 344 87.52 14.46 -55.97
C LYS A 344 86.27 15.22 -55.52
N MET A 345 85.42 15.66 -56.46
CA MET A 345 84.11 16.26 -56.16
C MET A 345 83.14 15.26 -55.53
N VAL A 346 83.10 14.02 -56.03
CA VAL A 346 82.25 12.96 -55.47
C VAL A 346 82.76 12.53 -54.10
N ILE A 347 84.07 12.45 -53.86
CA ILE A 347 84.65 12.16 -52.54
C ILE A 347 84.36 13.29 -51.56
N GLU A 348 84.43 14.57 -51.95
CA GLU A 348 84.00 15.68 -51.09
C GLU A 348 82.50 15.67 -50.81
N GLY A 349 81.68 15.35 -51.81
CA GLY A 349 80.24 15.16 -51.65
C GLY A 349 79.92 14.02 -50.68
N ILE A 350 80.56 12.86 -50.85
CA ILE A 350 80.43 11.69 -49.98
C ILE A 350 80.97 12.00 -48.59
N LYS A 351 82.07 12.76 -48.44
CA LYS A 351 82.57 13.19 -47.12
C LYS A 351 81.59 14.12 -46.41
N LYS A 352 80.94 15.04 -47.14
CA LYS A 352 79.86 15.88 -46.59
C LYS A 352 78.64 15.05 -46.21
N GLU A 353 78.27 14.05 -47.02
CA GLU A 353 77.19 13.12 -46.67
C GLU A 353 77.53 12.25 -45.46
N ILE A 354 78.77 11.76 -45.35
CA ILE A 354 79.25 11.00 -44.18
C ILE A 354 79.19 11.89 -42.94
N ALA A 355 79.69 13.12 -43.00
CA ALA A 355 79.62 14.05 -41.87
C ALA A 355 78.17 14.39 -41.48
N ASN A 356 77.26 14.52 -42.46
CA ASN A 356 75.83 14.73 -42.20
C ASN A 356 75.18 13.48 -41.60
N LEU A 357 75.52 12.28 -42.08
CA LEU A 357 75.04 11.01 -41.54
C LEU A 357 75.59 10.73 -40.15
N GLU A 358 76.84 11.11 -39.85
CA GLU A 358 77.43 11.05 -38.51
C GLU A 358 76.76 12.03 -37.56
N GLY A 359 76.49 13.26 -38.00
CA GLY A 359 75.67 14.21 -37.24
C GLY A 359 74.26 13.69 -36.94
N LYS A 360 73.58 13.11 -37.94
CA LYS A 360 72.28 12.46 -37.75
C LYS A 360 72.36 11.25 -36.81
N LYS A 361 73.45 10.47 -36.85
CA LYS A 361 73.68 9.35 -35.94
C LYS A 361 73.85 9.85 -34.49
N GLU A 362 74.62 10.90 -34.26
CA GLU A 362 74.77 11.50 -32.93
C GLU A 362 73.45 12.08 -32.40
N GLU A 363 72.67 12.75 -33.24
CA GLU A 363 71.32 13.20 -32.87
C GLU A 363 70.40 12.02 -32.51
N LEU A 364 70.44 10.93 -33.28
CA LEU A 364 69.66 9.73 -33.00
C LEU A 364 70.09 9.06 -31.68
N ILE A 365 71.40 9.02 -31.38
CA ILE A 365 71.91 8.50 -30.10
C ILE A 365 71.44 9.36 -28.92
N LYS A 366 71.51 10.69 -29.04
CA LYS A 366 71.00 11.60 -28.00
C LYS A 366 69.48 11.45 -27.81
N LYS A 367 68.72 11.33 -28.89
CA LYS A 367 67.28 11.05 -28.83
C LYS A 367 66.98 9.70 -28.18
N ASN A 368 67.77 8.67 -28.49
CA ASN A 368 67.60 7.36 -27.87
C ASN A 368 67.86 7.39 -26.37
N GLY A 369 68.93 8.05 -25.92
CA GLY A 369 69.21 8.22 -24.49
C GLY A 369 68.14 9.03 -23.75
N PHE A 370 67.58 10.08 -24.39
CA PHE A 370 66.45 10.82 -23.85
C PHE A 370 65.21 9.93 -23.71
N ASN A 371 64.87 9.17 -24.76
CA ASN A 371 63.74 8.25 -24.76
C ASN A 371 63.89 7.13 -23.71
N GLU A 372 65.09 6.58 -23.52
CA GLU A 372 65.37 5.56 -22.50
C GLU A 372 65.16 6.10 -21.08
N ASN A 373 65.55 7.35 -20.82
CA ASN A 373 65.30 8.00 -19.53
C ASN A 373 63.81 8.29 -19.31
N GLU A 374 63.09 8.76 -20.34
CA GLU A 374 61.64 8.94 -20.28
C GLU A 374 60.91 7.63 -19.99
N ILE A 375 61.28 6.54 -20.68
CA ILE A 375 60.73 5.20 -20.42
C ILE A 375 60.96 4.80 -18.96
N ARG A 376 62.19 4.96 -18.45
CA ARG A 376 62.51 4.62 -17.06
C ARG A 376 61.70 5.43 -16.04
N ASN A 377 61.47 6.71 -16.31
CA ASN A 377 60.65 7.57 -15.44
C ASN A 377 59.17 7.16 -15.49
N GLN A 378 58.65 6.83 -16.68
CA GLN A 378 57.29 6.33 -16.84
C GLN A 378 57.09 4.96 -16.18
N ASP A 379 58.07 4.06 -16.23
CA ASP A 379 58.02 2.76 -15.56
C ASP A 379 57.95 2.91 -14.04
N LYS A 380 58.76 3.80 -13.45
CA LYS A 380 58.68 4.12 -12.01
C LYS A 380 57.34 4.72 -11.62
N ALA A 381 56.81 5.65 -12.43
CA ALA A 381 55.50 6.24 -12.20
C ALA A 381 54.37 5.20 -12.29
N LYS A 382 54.50 4.23 -13.21
CA LYS A 382 53.58 3.11 -13.37
C LYS A 382 53.62 2.16 -12.18
N GLU A 383 54.80 1.80 -11.68
CA GLU A 383 54.94 0.97 -10.47
C GLU A 383 54.34 1.63 -9.24
N PHE A 384 54.56 2.93 -9.06
CA PHE A 384 53.97 3.70 -7.98
C PHE A 384 52.44 3.72 -8.05
N LYS A 385 51.87 4.03 -9.23
CA LYS A 385 50.41 3.99 -9.43
C LYS A 385 49.82 2.59 -9.24
N LYS A 386 50.54 1.55 -9.68
CA LYS A 386 50.12 0.16 -9.48
C LYS A 386 50.05 -0.19 -7.99
N SER A 387 51.04 0.25 -7.21
CA SER A 387 51.07 0.02 -5.76
C SER A 387 49.90 0.72 -5.04
N GLN A 388 49.56 1.95 -5.43
CA GLN A 388 48.38 2.64 -4.89
C GLN A 388 47.06 1.93 -5.24
N LEU A 389 46.94 1.45 -6.48
CA LEU A 389 45.75 0.72 -6.93
C LEU A 389 45.55 -0.57 -6.12
N GLU A 390 46.63 -1.30 -5.81
CA GLU A 390 46.54 -2.51 -4.99
C GLU A 390 46.09 -2.21 -3.55
N MET A 391 46.62 -1.15 -2.91
CA MET A 391 46.12 -0.72 -1.59
C MET A 391 44.62 -0.37 -1.63
N GLN A 392 44.17 0.39 -2.64
CA GLN A 392 42.76 0.77 -2.76
C GLN A 392 41.84 -0.43 -3.02
N LYS A 393 42.30 -1.44 -3.76
CA LYS A 393 41.55 -2.68 -3.94
C LYS A 393 41.41 -3.44 -2.62
N GLU A 394 42.48 -3.52 -1.84
CA GLU A 394 42.46 -4.19 -0.54
C GLU A 394 41.46 -3.51 0.42
N ASP A 395 41.49 -2.16 0.48
CA ASP A 395 40.51 -1.38 1.25
C ASP A 395 39.07 -1.63 0.77
N LEU A 396 38.85 -1.69 -0.55
CA LEU A 396 37.53 -1.95 -1.12
C LEU A 396 37.02 -3.34 -0.75
N VAL A 397 37.87 -4.37 -0.81
CA VAL A 397 37.51 -5.74 -0.41
C VAL A 397 37.14 -5.79 1.07
N ASN A 398 37.89 -5.11 1.94
CA ASN A 398 37.58 -5.03 3.37
C ASN A 398 36.21 -4.37 3.63
N ILE A 399 35.91 -3.29 2.90
CA ILE A 399 34.61 -2.61 2.99
C ILE A 399 33.48 -3.52 2.47
N GLN A 400 33.67 -4.20 1.34
CA GLN A 400 32.70 -5.15 0.80
C GLN A 400 32.38 -6.28 1.78
N GLN A 401 33.40 -6.84 2.43
CA GLN A 401 33.20 -7.85 3.47
C GLN A 401 32.41 -7.33 4.68
N SER A 402 32.66 -6.07 5.10
CA SER A 402 31.93 -5.47 6.21
C SER A 402 30.45 -5.19 5.92
N LEU A 403 30.10 -4.97 4.65
CA LEU A 403 28.73 -4.67 4.20
C LEU A 403 27.86 -5.94 4.05
N GLY A 404 28.45 -7.09 3.74
CA GLY A 404 27.74 -8.36 3.64
C GLY A 404 26.52 -8.30 2.70
N GLU A 405 25.33 -8.58 3.23
CA GLU A 405 24.06 -8.60 2.46
C GLU A 405 23.66 -7.21 1.92
N LEU A 406 24.12 -6.12 2.55
CA LEU A 406 23.82 -4.74 2.11
C LEU A 406 24.62 -4.33 0.87
N LEU A 407 25.66 -5.10 0.49
CA LEU A 407 26.54 -4.78 -0.63
C LEU A 407 25.78 -4.65 -1.95
N SER A 408 24.86 -5.59 -2.23
CA SER A 408 24.12 -5.60 -3.51
C SER A 408 23.21 -4.37 -3.67
N SER A 409 22.63 -3.89 -2.58
CA SER A 409 21.83 -2.66 -2.59
C SER A 409 22.71 -1.42 -2.75
N ALA A 410 23.83 -1.37 -2.02
CA ALA A 410 24.77 -0.24 -2.07
C ALA A 410 25.44 -0.12 -3.44
N GLU A 411 25.76 -1.23 -4.10
CA GLU A 411 26.31 -1.25 -5.46
C GLU A 411 25.31 -0.70 -6.48
N LYS A 412 24.04 -1.12 -6.41
CA LYS A 412 22.97 -0.59 -7.29
C LYS A 412 22.78 0.92 -7.10
N GLU A 413 22.74 1.39 -5.86
CA GLU A 413 22.63 2.81 -5.54
C GLU A 413 23.85 3.58 -6.06
N TYR A 414 25.06 3.05 -5.85
CA TYR A 414 26.30 3.64 -6.37
C TYR A 414 26.30 3.76 -7.90
N VAL A 415 25.93 2.70 -8.64
CA VAL A 415 25.85 2.75 -10.11
C VAL A 415 24.90 3.85 -10.57
N SER A 416 23.72 3.97 -9.96
CA SER A 416 22.75 5.01 -10.31
C SER A 416 23.25 6.44 -10.05
N LEU A 417 24.09 6.65 -9.04
CA LEU A 417 24.60 7.96 -8.65
C LEU A 417 25.79 8.42 -9.49
N VAL A 418 26.61 7.48 -9.97
CA VAL A 418 27.81 7.76 -10.77
C VAL A 418 27.46 8.12 -12.22
N GLU A 419 26.36 7.61 -12.77
CA GLU A 419 25.92 7.94 -14.14
C GLU A 419 25.51 9.41 -14.31
N VAL A 420 25.16 10.10 -13.22
CA VAL A 420 24.55 11.44 -13.27
C VAL A 420 25.46 12.55 -12.72
N LYS A 421 26.41 12.24 -11.83
CA LYS A 421 27.19 13.25 -11.09
C LYS A 421 28.69 13.00 -11.08
N ASN A 422 29.45 14.08 -10.97
CA ASN A 422 30.88 14.03 -10.68
C ASN A 422 31.12 13.48 -9.26
N LEU A 423 32.02 12.50 -9.15
CA LEU A 423 32.36 11.76 -7.92
C LEU A 423 32.72 12.65 -6.73
N THR A 424 33.38 13.79 -6.96
CA THR A 424 33.77 14.71 -5.87
C THR A 424 32.56 15.38 -5.23
N LYS A 425 31.61 15.84 -6.05
CA LYS A 425 30.38 16.48 -5.58
C LYS A 425 29.44 15.48 -4.92
N LEU A 426 29.42 14.23 -5.41
CA LEU A 426 28.64 13.14 -4.81
C LEU A 426 29.08 12.86 -3.36
N LYS A 427 30.39 12.84 -3.10
CA LYS A 427 30.93 12.62 -1.76
C LYS A 427 30.51 13.73 -0.79
N GLU A 428 30.61 14.99 -1.20
CA GLU A 428 30.20 16.14 -0.39
C GLU A 428 28.68 16.13 -0.10
N ASP A 429 27.87 15.86 -1.12
CA ASP A 429 26.40 15.73 -0.99
C ASP A 429 26.04 14.60 0.00
N TYR A 430 26.74 13.47 -0.06
CA TYR A 430 26.52 12.32 0.81
C TYR A 430 26.91 12.61 2.26
N GLU A 431 28.07 13.24 2.50
CA GLU A 431 28.49 13.64 3.85
C GLU A 431 27.49 14.64 4.48
N GLY A 432 26.99 15.60 3.69
CA GLY A 432 25.94 16.53 4.12
C GLY A 432 24.62 15.84 4.43
N THR A 433 24.24 14.84 3.62
CA THR A 433 23.00 14.07 3.80
C THR A 433 23.08 13.16 5.02
N LYS A 434 24.24 12.51 5.24
CA LYS A 434 24.51 11.71 6.45
C LYS A 434 24.34 12.53 7.72
N LYS A 435 24.96 13.72 7.80
CA LYS A 435 24.81 14.61 8.97
C LYS A 435 23.37 15.04 9.22
N ARG A 436 22.61 15.34 8.16
CA ARG A 436 21.18 15.67 8.27
C ARG A 436 20.37 14.48 8.78
N ALA A 437 20.60 13.28 8.25
CA ALA A 437 19.94 12.06 8.69
C ALA A 437 20.25 11.72 10.15
N GLU A 438 21.51 11.85 10.58
CA GLU A 438 21.91 11.67 11.99
C GLU A 438 21.20 12.66 12.92
N THR A 439 21.11 13.92 12.50
CA THR A 439 20.40 14.96 13.28
C THR A 439 18.90 14.64 13.39
N SER A 440 18.25 14.31 12.27
CA SER A 440 16.83 13.92 12.26
C SER A 440 16.56 12.68 13.12
N ARG A 441 17.42 11.65 13.02
CA ARG A 441 17.33 10.45 13.85
C ARG A 441 17.36 10.80 15.33
N SER A 442 18.31 11.63 15.76
CA SER A 442 18.42 12.07 17.16
C SER A 442 17.17 12.80 17.63
N ASN A 443 16.57 13.65 16.79
CA ASN A 443 15.36 14.39 17.13
C ASN A 443 14.14 13.47 17.25
N PHE A 444 13.95 12.53 16.32
CA PHE A 444 12.86 11.55 16.39
C PHE A 444 13.01 10.62 17.59
N GLU A 445 14.23 10.19 17.91
CA GLU A 445 14.50 9.37 19.08
C GLU A 445 14.17 10.10 20.39
N GLY A 446 14.49 11.39 20.48
CA GLY A 446 14.07 12.25 21.59
C GLY A 446 12.54 12.35 21.73
N THR A 447 11.84 12.59 20.62
CA THR A 447 10.38 12.72 20.60
C THR A 447 9.69 11.40 20.96
N LEU A 448 10.20 10.28 20.43
CA LEU A 448 9.69 8.94 20.75
C LEU A 448 9.82 8.65 22.25
N ARG A 449 11.01 8.93 22.81
CA ARG A 449 11.30 8.74 24.23
C ARG A 449 10.39 9.57 25.13
N GLU A 450 10.14 10.82 24.78
CA GLU A 450 9.21 11.69 25.52
C GLU A 450 7.78 11.12 25.54
N LYS A 451 7.25 10.71 24.38
CA LYS A 451 5.91 10.12 24.28
C LYS A 451 5.80 8.79 25.04
N GLN A 452 6.78 7.91 24.89
CA GLN A 452 6.84 6.63 25.60
C GLN A 452 6.93 6.83 27.11
N TYR A 453 7.74 7.79 27.57
CA TYR A 453 7.87 8.10 28.98
C TYR A 453 6.55 8.64 29.56
N LYS A 454 5.86 9.51 28.83
CA LYS A 454 4.56 10.04 29.24
C LYS A 454 3.54 8.91 29.44
N TYR A 455 3.36 8.05 28.44
CA TYR A 455 2.45 6.91 28.54
C TYR A 455 2.83 5.97 29.69
N LYS A 456 4.12 5.66 29.81
CA LYS A 456 4.65 4.85 30.92
C LYS A 456 4.34 5.45 32.29
N SER A 457 4.49 6.76 32.44
CA SER A 457 4.23 7.45 33.71
C SER A 457 2.74 7.51 34.05
N GLU A 458 1.86 7.61 33.05
CA GLU A 458 0.41 7.71 33.25
C GLU A 458 -0.24 6.34 33.52
N HIS A 459 0.31 5.26 32.95
CA HIS A 459 -0.29 3.92 32.97
C HIS A 459 0.57 2.85 33.66
N ASP A 460 1.68 3.22 34.30
CA ASP A 460 2.64 2.32 34.95
C ASP A 460 3.11 1.16 34.05
N PHE A 461 3.41 1.49 32.79
CA PHE A 461 3.75 0.49 31.78
C PHE A 461 5.22 0.04 31.90
N GLY A 462 5.44 -1.26 32.08
CA GLY A 462 6.76 -1.85 32.37
C GLY A 462 7.82 -1.76 31.25
N ALA A 463 7.47 -1.29 30.05
CA ALA A 463 8.40 -1.22 28.92
C ALA A 463 9.47 -0.13 29.10
N GLU A 464 10.60 -0.30 28.41
CA GLU A 464 11.67 0.69 28.36
C GLU A 464 11.29 1.85 27.43
N ALA A 465 11.40 3.10 27.90
CA ALA A 465 11.18 4.31 27.10
C ALA A 465 12.41 4.59 26.21
N ALA A 466 12.62 3.72 25.22
CA ALA A 466 13.69 3.78 24.23
C ALA A 466 13.24 3.10 22.92
N PHE A 467 14.02 3.29 21.85
CA PHE A 467 13.76 2.64 20.56
C PHE A 467 13.62 1.11 20.68
N LYS A 468 14.47 0.46 21.49
CA LYS A 468 14.39 -0.99 21.75
C LYS A 468 13.06 -1.42 22.38
N GLY A 469 12.47 -0.57 23.23
CA GLY A 469 11.19 -0.85 23.88
C GLY A 469 9.96 -0.53 23.02
N ALA A 470 10.13 0.15 21.87
CA ALA A 470 9.03 0.61 21.02
C ALA A 470 8.10 -0.51 20.55
N LYS A 471 8.65 -1.72 20.32
CA LYS A 471 7.87 -2.89 19.94
C LYS A 471 6.74 -3.19 20.95
N LEU A 472 7.03 -3.13 22.25
CA LEU A 472 6.05 -3.41 23.30
C LEU A 472 4.93 -2.35 23.34
N PHE A 473 5.24 -1.09 23.04
CA PHE A 473 4.22 -0.03 22.95
C PHE A 473 3.30 -0.21 21.74
N ILE A 474 3.82 -0.71 20.62
CA ILE A 474 3.02 -1.02 19.43
C ILE A 474 2.07 -2.18 19.73
N GLU A 475 2.57 -3.25 20.34
CA GLU A 475 1.75 -4.40 20.76
C GLU A 475 0.63 -3.98 21.74
N GLU A 476 0.92 -3.10 22.70
CA GLU A 476 -0.10 -2.56 23.61
C GLU A 476 -1.12 -1.69 22.87
N LEU A 477 -0.69 -0.86 21.91
CA LEU A 477 -1.61 -0.07 21.08
C LEU A 477 -2.57 -0.97 20.29
N ASP A 478 -2.07 -2.04 19.67
CA ASP A 478 -2.88 -2.98 18.91
C ASP A 478 -3.88 -3.69 19.81
N LYS A 479 -3.45 -4.15 20.99
CA LYS A 479 -4.33 -4.74 22.00
C LYS A 479 -5.44 -3.78 22.44
N LEU A 480 -5.10 -2.52 22.70
CA LEU A 480 -6.07 -1.49 23.09
C LEU A 480 -7.09 -1.22 21.99
N LYS A 481 -6.65 -1.11 20.73
CA LYS A 481 -7.53 -0.83 19.59
C LYS A 481 -8.46 -1.98 19.22
N ASN A 482 -7.94 -3.21 19.26
CA ASN A 482 -8.65 -4.36 18.73
C ASN A 482 -9.46 -5.12 19.77
N SER A 483 -9.15 -4.99 21.06
CA SER A 483 -9.86 -5.70 22.13
C SER A 483 -10.51 -4.79 23.15
N GLU A 484 -9.72 -3.95 23.82
CA GLU A 484 -10.24 -3.17 24.95
C GLU A 484 -11.22 -2.09 24.50
N LEU A 485 -10.89 -1.35 23.43
CA LEU A 485 -11.75 -0.30 22.88
C LEU A 485 -13.11 -0.85 22.45
N LEU A 486 -13.16 -1.96 21.73
CA LEU A 486 -14.42 -2.61 21.34
C LEU A 486 -15.25 -3.00 22.57
N THR A 487 -14.59 -3.57 23.59
CA THR A 487 -15.28 -3.94 24.83
C THR A 487 -15.85 -2.72 25.56
N TYR A 488 -15.13 -1.60 25.57
CA TYR A 488 -15.62 -0.34 26.16
C TYR A 488 -16.72 0.30 25.32
N GLU A 489 -16.63 0.29 23.99
CA GLU A 489 -17.69 0.75 23.08
C GLU A 489 -18.99 -0.03 23.34
N GLU A 490 -18.92 -1.36 23.47
CA GLU A 490 -20.07 -2.19 23.82
C GLU A 490 -20.65 -1.84 25.20
N LYS A 491 -19.80 -1.63 26.21
CA LYS A 491 -20.23 -1.20 27.55
C LYS A 491 -20.90 0.18 27.52
N VAL A 492 -20.35 1.13 26.76
CA VAL A 492 -20.91 2.48 26.58
C VAL A 492 -22.26 2.39 25.89
N TYR A 493 -22.37 1.58 24.83
CA TYR A 493 -23.64 1.36 24.15
C TYR A 493 -24.70 0.76 25.09
N ALA A 494 -24.32 -0.26 25.87
CA ALA A 494 -25.21 -0.87 26.86
C ALA A 494 -25.64 0.13 27.95
N ALA A 495 -24.71 0.94 28.46
CA ALA A 495 -24.98 1.98 29.44
C ALA A 495 -25.89 3.08 28.87
N ARG A 496 -25.68 3.51 27.62
CA ARG A 496 -26.54 4.46 26.91
C ARG A 496 -27.96 3.92 26.79
N LYS A 497 -28.10 2.67 26.35
CA LYS A 497 -29.41 2.00 26.24
C LYS A 497 -30.11 1.90 27.60
N GLY A 498 -29.36 1.60 28.66
CA GLY A 498 -29.87 1.59 30.04
C GLY A 498 -30.34 2.98 30.48
N ALA A 499 -29.52 4.01 30.29
CA ALA A 499 -29.84 5.38 30.65
C ALA A 499 -31.03 5.93 29.85
N GLU A 500 -31.15 5.62 28.57
CA GLU A 500 -32.32 5.97 27.76
C GLU A 500 -33.60 5.32 28.27
N LEU A 501 -33.51 4.05 28.69
CA LEU A 501 -34.64 3.31 29.24
C LEU A 501 -35.06 3.90 30.59
N GLU A 502 -34.10 4.15 31.48
CA GLU A 502 -34.33 4.80 32.77
C GLU A 502 -34.91 6.21 32.59
N PHE A 503 -34.38 7.02 31.67
CA PHE A 503 -34.93 8.34 31.35
C PHE A 503 -36.38 8.26 30.85
N LYS A 504 -36.68 7.31 29.96
CA LYS A 504 -38.05 7.08 29.46
C LYS A 504 -38.99 6.69 30.61
N GLU A 505 -38.55 5.83 31.52
CA GLU A 505 -39.32 5.42 32.70
C GLU A 505 -39.55 6.57 33.68
N GLN A 506 -38.51 7.35 33.99
CA GLN A 506 -38.62 8.53 34.85
C GLN A 506 -39.54 9.59 34.23
N PHE A 507 -39.42 9.84 32.93
CA PHE A 507 -40.28 10.78 32.21
C PHE A 507 -41.76 10.36 32.26
N LEU A 508 -42.05 9.09 31.98
CA LEU A 508 -43.41 8.54 32.03
C LEU A 508 -43.98 8.59 33.45
N SER A 509 -43.17 8.25 34.45
CA SER A 509 -43.55 8.32 35.87
C SER A 509 -43.88 9.75 36.29
N LYS A 510 -43.06 10.73 35.89
CA LYS A 510 -43.30 12.15 36.19
C LYS A 510 -44.54 12.68 35.50
N LEU A 511 -44.79 12.27 34.26
CA LEU A 511 -45.99 12.63 33.52
C LEU A 511 -47.24 12.05 34.21
N GLN A 512 -47.20 10.79 34.64
CA GLN A 512 -48.29 10.17 35.39
C GLN A 512 -48.54 10.88 36.73
N GLU A 513 -47.49 11.19 37.50
CA GLU A 513 -47.56 11.92 38.76
C GLU A 513 -48.23 13.29 38.57
N ASN A 514 -47.81 14.05 37.56
CA ASN A 514 -48.36 15.36 37.26
C ASN A 514 -49.85 15.29 36.87
N ILE A 515 -50.25 14.30 36.07
CA ILE A 515 -51.66 14.12 35.73
C ILE A 515 -52.47 13.72 36.98
N LYS A 516 -51.97 12.82 37.84
CA LYS A 516 -52.62 12.46 39.11
C LYS A 516 -52.76 13.67 40.05
N LYS A 517 -51.76 14.55 40.12
CA LYS A 517 -51.84 15.81 40.87
C LYS A 517 -52.93 16.72 40.34
N ALA A 518 -52.99 16.96 39.02
CA ALA A 518 -54.04 17.77 38.41
C ALA A 518 -55.44 17.19 38.67
N GLN A 519 -55.62 15.87 38.56
CA GLN A 519 -56.87 15.20 38.92
C GLN A 519 -57.24 15.39 40.40
N GLY A 520 -56.25 15.36 41.30
CA GLY A 520 -56.40 15.67 42.72
C GLY A 520 -56.89 17.09 42.95
N GLU A 521 -56.29 18.08 42.28
CA GLU A 521 -56.72 19.48 42.35
C GLU A 521 -58.18 19.67 41.90
N PHE A 522 -58.59 19.06 40.78
CA PHE A 522 -59.99 19.07 40.36
C PHE A 522 -60.93 18.44 41.41
N LYS A 523 -60.53 17.33 42.04
CA LYS A 523 -61.29 16.73 43.14
C LYS A 523 -61.38 17.66 44.35
N HIS A 524 -60.30 18.36 44.70
CA HIS A 524 -60.29 19.34 45.78
C HIS A 524 -61.20 20.54 45.48
N LEU A 525 -61.14 21.09 44.27
CA LEU A 525 -62.02 22.18 43.81
C LEU A 525 -63.49 21.75 43.86
N ASN A 526 -63.81 20.55 43.36
CA ASN A 526 -65.18 20.03 43.40
C ASN A 526 -65.66 19.75 44.83
N LYS A 527 -64.77 19.33 45.73
CA LYS A 527 -65.11 19.17 47.15
C LYS A 527 -65.43 20.51 47.80
N ALA A 528 -64.68 21.57 47.48
CA ALA A 528 -64.94 22.92 47.98
C ALA A 528 -66.24 23.53 47.40
N LEU A 529 -66.55 23.25 46.13
CA LEU A 529 -67.81 23.70 45.49
C LEU A 529 -69.06 22.94 45.97
N LYS A 530 -68.89 21.73 46.53
CA LYS A 530 -70.02 20.86 46.92
C LYS A 530 -70.97 21.52 47.92
N ASP A 531 -70.44 22.36 48.81
CA ASP A 531 -71.20 23.04 49.86
C ASP A 531 -71.67 24.45 49.45
N ILE A 532 -71.31 24.91 48.24
CA ILE A 532 -71.65 26.24 47.73
C ILE A 532 -72.77 26.11 46.69
N LYS A 533 -73.95 26.65 46.99
CA LYS A 533 -75.08 26.71 46.04
C LYS A 533 -75.24 28.13 45.51
N PHE A 534 -75.30 28.26 44.19
CA PHE A 534 -75.58 29.52 43.52
C PHE A 534 -77.07 29.52 43.12
N GLY A 535 -77.93 30.02 44.01
CA GLY A 535 -79.38 29.94 43.82
C GLY A 535 -79.88 28.49 43.90
N SER A 536 -80.49 27.98 42.83
CA SER A 536 -80.96 26.59 42.70
C SER A 536 -79.98 25.65 41.99
N GLU A 537 -78.79 26.13 41.63
CA GLU A 537 -77.83 25.37 40.82
C GLU A 537 -76.55 25.05 41.59
N SER A 538 -75.97 23.89 41.27
CA SER A 538 -74.69 23.41 41.78
C SER A 538 -73.75 23.15 40.61
N TYR A 539 -72.49 23.55 40.76
CA TYR A 539 -71.49 23.48 39.70
C TYR A 539 -70.37 22.51 40.08
N GLU A 540 -69.87 21.76 39.10
CA GLU A 540 -68.68 20.91 39.23
C GLU A 540 -67.76 21.07 38.02
N PHE A 541 -66.46 20.99 38.24
CA PHE A 541 -65.47 20.90 37.18
C PHE A 541 -65.34 19.46 36.70
N LYS A 542 -65.57 19.24 35.39
CA LYS A 542 -65.31 17.95 34.74
C LYS A 542 -63.98 18.00 34.01
N TYR A 543 -63.17 16.97 34.19
CA TYR A 543 -61.99 16.73 33.38
C TYR A 543 -62.17 15.41 32.61
N THR A 544 -61.71 15.39 31.36
CA THR A 544 -61.78 14.22 30.48
C THR A 544 -60.51 14.11 29.66
N GLU A 545 -60.27 12.93 29.09
CA GLU A 545 -59.13 12.72 28.19
C GLU A 545 -59.27 13.57 26.91
N SER A 546 -58.14 14.10 26.44
CA SER A 546 -58.10 14.82 25.17
C SER A 546 -58.38 13.85 24.01
N LYS A 547 -59.23 14.25 23.05
CA LYS A 547 -59.51 13.45 21.84
C LYS A 547 -58.24 13.14 21.03
N ARG A 548 -57.24 14.02 21.05
CA ARG A 548 -55.97 13.85 20.30
C ARG A 548 -54.99 12.93 21.03
N PHE A 549 -55.00 12.93 22.36
CA PHE A 549 -54.00 12.23 23.18
C PHE A 549 -54.58 11.09 24.04
N GLY A 550 -55.86 10.75 23.87
CA GLY A 550 -56.56 9.75 24.69
C GLY A 550 -55.89 8.38 24.70
N LYS A 551 -55.31 7.94 23.57
CA LYS A 551 -54.55 6.67 23.50
C LYS A 551 -53.32 6.69 24.43
N TYR A 552 -52.55 7.77 24.43
CA TYR A 552 -51.38 7.94 25.30
C TYR A 552 -51.80 8.08 26.77
N TYR A 553 -52.88 8.81 27.03
CA TYR A 553 -53.41 8.97 28.38
C TYR A 553 -53.80 7.62 29.01
N LYS A 554 -54.50 6.75 28.26
CA LYS A 554 -54.84 5.39 28.71
C LYS A 554 -53.61 4.54 28.96
N MET A 555 -52.63 4.59 28.07
CA MET A 555 -51.36 3.86 28.21
C MET A 555 -50.57 4.28 29.48
N ILE A 556 -50.53 5.58 29.78
CA ILE A 556 -49.83 6.13 30.95
C ILE A 556 -50.58 5.82 32.25
N MET A 557 -51.93 5.82 32.21
CA MET A 557 -52.78 5.63 33.39
C MET A 557 -53.21 4.19 33.66
N ASP A 558 -52.78 3.23 32.85
CA ASP A 558 -53.11 1.80 33.01
C ASP A 558 -52.60 1.26 34.36
N ASP A 559 -53.42 0.46 35.05
CA ASP A 559 -53.13 -0.10 36.37
C ASP A 559 -51.98 -1.12 36.35
N PHE A 560 -51.65 -1.65 35.16
CA PHE A 560 -50.48 -2.49 34.93
C PHE A 560 -49.14 -1.79 35.24
N ASN A 561 -49.12 -0.45 35.27
CA ASN A 561 -47.92 0.34 35.59
C ASN A 561 -47.65 0.47 37.10
N ILE A 562 -48.48 -0.14 37.95
CA ILE A 562 -48.45 0.01 39.43
C ILE A 562 -47.83 -1.23 40.11
N VAL A 563 -47.67 -2.34 39.41
CA VAL A 563 -47.12 -3.58 39.98
C VAL A 563 -45.59 -3.56 39.92
N GLU A 564 -44.93 -3.67 41.07
CA GLU A 564 -43.47 -3.74 41.18
C GLU A 564 -42.91 -4.85 40.26
N GLY A 565 -42.05 -4.45 39.32
CA GLY A 565 -41.33 -5.36 38.41
C GLY A 565 -41.77 -5.31 36.94
N PHE A 566 -42.87 -4.64 36.59
CA PHE A 566 -43.31 -4.50 35.20
C PHE A 566 -43.23 -3.05 34.72
N SER A 567 -42.28 -2.77 33.82
CA SER A 567 -42.15 -1.48 33.13
C SER A 567 -43.07 -1.43 31.91
N LEU A 568 -43.51 -0.20 31.54
CA LEU A 568 -44.22 0.15 30.30
C LEU A 568 -43.57 -0.39 29.01
N LEU A 569 -42.32 -0.84 29.09
CA LEU A 569 -41.52 -1.31 27.95
C LEU A 569 -41.21 -2.81 28.00
N SER A 570 -41.76 -3.54 28.97
CA SER A 570 -41.67 -5.01 29.01
C SER A 570 -42.43 -5.64 27.83
N GLY A 571 -41.92 -6.77 27.31
CA GLY A 571 -42.44 -7.41 26.09
C GLY A 571 -43.95 -7.70 26.14
N GLN A 572 -44.49 -8.03 27.31
CA GLN A 572 -45.92 -8.29 27.52
C GLN A 572 -46.79 -7.02 27.43
N PHE A 573 -46.29 -5.84 27.80
CA PHE A 573 -47.02 -4.58 27.71
C PHE A 573 -47.15 -4.10 26.24
N ASN A 574 -46.10 -4.30 25.44
CA ASN A 574 -46.09 -4.00 24.00
C ASN A 574 -47.08 -4.89 23.22
N ASP A 575 -47.34 -6.12 23.69
CA ASP A 575 -48.28 -7.04 23.06
C ASP A 575 -49.75 -6.64 23.27
N ILE A 576 -50.09 -6.02 24.40
CA ILE A 576 -51.45 -5.57 24.75
C ILE A 576 -51.80 -4.25 24.03
N HIS A 577 -50.84 -3.35 23.85
CA HIS A 577 -51.04 -2.02 23.24
C HIS A 577 -50.47 -1.87 21.81
N LYS A 578 -50.42 -2.98 21.05
CA LYS A 578 -49.82 -3.09 19.70
C LYS A 578 -50.17 -1.96 18.71
N GLU A 579 -51.39 -1.42 18.76
CA GLU A 579 -51.81 -0.38 17.81
C GLU A 579 -51.04 0.95 17.97
N VAL A 580 -50.57 1.27 19.17
CA VAL A 580 -49.88 2.56 19.43
C VAL A 580 -48.40 2.44 19.11
N SER A 581 -47.76 1.32 19.45
CA SER A 581 -46.35 1.03 19.17
C SER A 581 -46.05 0.84 17.67
N VAL A 582 -47.03 0.41 16.86
CA VAL A 582 -46.89 0.33 15.38
C VAL A 582 -47.05 1.69 14.70
N SER A 583 -47.86 2.60 15.26
CA SER A 583 -48.08 3.95 14.68
C SER A 583 -46.84 4.87 14.74
N LYS A 584 -45.93 4.63 15.70
CA LYS A 584 -44.64 5.32 15.83
C LYS A 584 -43.64 4.92 14.72
N LYS A 585 -43.63 3.65 14.31
CA LYS A 585 -42.78 3.16 13.22
C LYS A 585 -43.11 3.81 11.87
N ALA A 586 -44.37 4.17 11.62
CA ALA A 586 -44.77 4.84 10.38
C ALA A 586 -44.48 6.35 10.35
N SER A 587 -44.31 6.99 11.51
CA SER A 587 -44.05 8.44 11.62
C SER A 587 -42.56 8.78 11.72
N GLU A 588 -41.73 7.86 12.22
CA GLU A 588 -40.26 7.93 12.13
C GLU A 588 -39.72 7.57 10.72
N GLU A 589 -40.57 7.08 9.81
CA GLU A 589 -40.22 6.82 8.39
C GLU A 589 -40.49 8.02 7.46
N MET A 590 -40.97 9.15 7.99
CA MET A 590 -41.23 10.39 7.24
C MET A 590 -40.39 11.61 7.67
N ILE A 591 -39.40 11.43 8.56
CA ILE A 591 -38.38 12.43 8.92
C ILE A 591 -37.03 11.74 8.84
#